data_AF-X1P534-F1
#
_entry.id   AF-X1P534-F1
#
_cell.length_a   1.000
_cell.length_b   1.000
_cell.length_c   1.000
_cell.angle_alpha   90.00
_cell.angle_beta   90.00
_cell.angle_gamma   90.00
#
_symmetry.space_group_name_H-M   'P 1'
#
loop_
_entity.id
_entity.type
_entity.pdbx_description
1 polymer ?
#
loop_
_entity_poly.entity_id
_entity_poly.type
_entity_poly.pdbx_seq_one_letter_code
_entity_poly.pdbx_strand_id
1 'polypeptide(L)'
;MLDSSLYFLPLIIVLAIGFGIVNGFNDAANAIAPAIGTRALSPRNALIIAVIANMAGAATGTLVAKTIGKGILVPEVITYLTVIAALISIIIWGTLATYWGLPISLHHGFIAGLAAAGMAVAGSKAVVWDVMQ
;
A
#
# COMPACT_ATOMS: atom_id res chain seq x y z
N MET A 1 -19.54 -15.92 22.17
CA MET A 1 -18.52 -14.84 22.22
C MET A 1 -18.39 -14.31 20.81
N LEU A 2 -18.52 -13.01 20.57
CA LEU A 2 -18.24 -12.44 19.24
C LEU A 2 -16.80 -12.83 18.88
N ASP A 3 -16.65 -13.51 17.75
CA ASP A 3 -15.36 -13.99 17.27
C ASP A 3 -14.43 -12.77 17.07
N SER A 4 -13.20 -12.80 17.57
CA SER A 4 -12.32 -11.61 17.60
C SER A 4 -12.07 -11.03 16.20
N SER A 5 -12.26 -11.85 15.17
CA SER A 5 -12.28 -11.47 13.75
C SER A 5 -13.25 -10.33 13.42
N LEU A 6 -14.39 -10.22 14.12
CA LEU A 6 -15.39 -9.18 13.90
C LEU A 6 -14.92 -7.79 14.34
N TYR A 7 -13.93 -7.69 15.23
CA TYR A 7 -13.34 -6.41 15.65
C TYR A 7 -12.18 -5.97 14.75
N PHE A 8 -11.35 -6.91 14.27
CA PHE A 8 -10.19 -6.58 13.45
C PHE A 8 -10.54 -6.30 11.99
N LEU A 9 -11.58 -6.96 11.45
CA LEU A 9 -11.94 -6.80 10.04
C LEU A 9 -12.35 -5.35 9.68
N PRO A 10 -13.25 -4.67 10.42
CA PRO A 10 -13.58 -3.27 10.12
C PRO A 10 -12.36 -2.35 10.20
N LEU A 11 -11.48 -2.58 11.18
CA LEU A 11 -10.25 -1.81 11.33
C LEU A 11 -9.32 -1.99 10.12
N ILE A 12 -9.13 -3.22 9.64
CA ILE A 12 -8.33 -3.50 8.45
C ILE A 12 -8.91 -2.82 7.22
N ILE A 13 -10.23 -2.81 7.07
CA ILE A 13 -10.89 -2.12 5.95
C ILE A 13 -10.61 -0.61 6.00
N VAL A 14 -10.76 0.01 7.17
CA VAL A 14 -10.46 1.44 7.35
C VAL A 14 -9.00 1.74 7.04
N LEU A 15 -8.07 0.92 7.52
CA LEU A 15 -6.64 1.06 7.24
C LEU A 15 -6.32 0.84 5.75
N ALA A 16 -6.96 -0.14 5.09
CA ALA A 16 -6.76 -0.39 3.66
C ALA A 16 -7.24 0.80 2.80
N ILE A 17 -8.37 1.42 3.17
CA ILE A 17 -8.84 2.67 2.55
C ILE A 17 -7.83 3.79 2.80
N GLY A 18 -7.34 3.94 4.03
CA GLY A 18 -6.31 4.92 4.39
C GLY A 18 -5.03 4.74 3.56
N PHE A 19 -4.56 3.50 3.42
CA PHE A 19 -3.43 3.16 2.56
C PHE A 19 -3.68 3.54 1.10
N GLY A 20 -4.88 3.26 0.56
CA GLY A 20 -5.27 3.66 -0.78
C GLY A 20 -5.24 5.18 -0.99
N ILE A 21 -5.67 5.96 0.00
CA ILE A 21 -5.61 7.43 -0.06
C ILE A 21 -4.16 7.92 -0.07
N VAL A 22 -3.33 7.42 0.85
CA VAL A 22 -1.90 7.81 0.92
C VAL A 22 -1.17 7.42 -0.36
N ASN A 23 -1.50 6.26 -0.95
CA ASN A 23 -0.98 5.82 -2.24
C ASN A 23 -1.34 6.80 -3.36
N GLY A 24 -2.62 7.17 -3.44
CA GLY A 24 -3.09 8.17 -4.41
C GLY A 24 -2.35 9.51 -4.28
N PHE A 25 -2.10 10.00 -3.06
CA PHE A 25 -1.42 11.27 -2.87
C PHE A 25 0.06 11.25 -3.28
N ASN A 26 0.78 10.17 -2.96
CA ASN A 26 2.17 10.01 -3.35
C ASN A 26 2.30 9.83 -4.87
N ASP A 27 1.44 9.02 -5.48
CA ASP A 27 1.58 8.61 -6.89
C ASP A 27 0.91 9.58 -7.88
N ALA A 28 0.00 10.44 -7.44
CA ALA A 28 -0.65 11.43 -8.30
C ALA A 28 0.38 12.31 -9.02
N ALA A 29 1.44 12.73 -8.32
CA ALA A 29 2.52 13.52 -8.90
C ALA A 29 3.21 12.79 -10.07
N ASN A 30 3.47 11.49 -9.91
CA ASN A 30 4.12 10.66 -10.93
C ASN A 30 3.27 10.54 -12.20
N ALA A 31 1.94 10.49 -12.06
CA ALA A 31 1.03 10.32 -13.20
C ALA A 31 0.80 11.60 -14.02
N ILE A 32 0.74 12.78 -13.36
CA ILE A 32 0.33 14.03 -14.03
C ILE A 32 1.46 15.00 -14.33
N ALA A 33 2.59 14.94 -13.59
CA ALA A 33 3.68 15.89 -13.75
C ALA A 33 4.25 15.95 -15.18
N PRO A 34 4.45 14.84 -15.92
CA PRO A 34 4.94 14.91 -17.29
C PRO A 34 3.97 15.62 -18.24
N ALA A 35 2.67 15.35 -18.12
CA ALA A 35 1.65 15.93 -19.00
C ALA A 35 1.46 17.44 -18.76
N ILE A 36 1.57 17.89 -17.50
CA ILE A 36 1.50 19.30 -17.13
C ILE A 36 2.82 20.01 -17.48
N GLY A 37 3.97 19.41 -17.15
CA GLY A 37 5.30 20.00 -17.36
C GLY A 37 5.65 20.22 -18.84
N THR A 38 5.21 19.31 -19.72
CA THR A 38 5.32 19.45 -21.18
C THR A 38 4.27 20.37 -21.79
N ARG A 39 3.30 20.85 -20.99
CA ARG A 39 2.14 21.64 -21.42
C ARG A 39 1.23 20.92 -22.42
N ALA A 40 1.30 19.58 -22.48
CA ALA A 40 0.40 18.78 -23.30
C ALA A 40 -1.05 18.86 -22.76
N LEU A 41 -1.21 18.97 -21.44
CA LEU A 41 -2.51 19.10 -20.78
C LEU A 41 -2.50 20.24 -19.75
N SER A 42 -3.66 20.89 -19.59
CA SER A 42 -3.90 21.77 -18.44
C SER A 42 -3.99 20.96 -17.14
N PRO A 43 -3.65 21.52 -15.97
CA PRO A 43 -3.71 20.80 -14.69
C PRO A 43 -5.07 20.16 -14.42
N ARG A 44 -6.17 20.85 -14.77
CA ARG A 44 -7.54 20.33 -14.62
C ARG A 44 -7.80 19.11 -15.49
N ASN A 45 -7.38 19.14 -16.75
CA ASN A 45 -7.59 18.02 -17.66
C ASN A 45 -6.73 16.81 -17.28
N ALA A 46 -5.48 17.04 -16.87
CA ALA A 46 -4.59 15.99 -16.39
C ALA A 46 -5.17 15.29 -15.15
N LEU A 47 -5.73 16.05 -14.20
CA LEU A 47 -6.37 15.51 -13.00
C LEU A 47 -7.60 14.65 -13.34
N ILE A 48 -8.48 15.13 -14.22
CA ILE A 48 -9.70 14.39 -14.61
C ILE A 48 -9.33 13.05 -15.25
N ILE A 49 -8.37 13.06 -16.18
CA ILE A 49 -7.89 11.82 -16.83
C ILE A 49 -7.25 10.89 -15.79
N ALA A 50 -6.42 11.41 -14.90
CA ALA A 50 -5.78 10.62 -13.86
C ALA A 50 -6.80 9.95 -12.94
N VAL A 51 -7.85 10.65 -12.51
CA VAL A 51 -8.92 10.08 -11.66
C VAL A 51 -9.63 8.94 -12.38
N ILE A 52 -10.06 9.16 -13.64
CA ILE A 52 -10.78 8.14 -14.42
C ILE A 52 -9.89 6.91 -14.64
N ALA A 53 -8.64 7.11 -15.05
CA ALA A 53 -7.69 6.03 -15.31
C ALA A 53 -7.35 5.25 -14.03
N ASN A 54 -7.13 5.93 -12.90
CA ASN A 54 -6.85 5.28 -11.62
C ASN A 54 -8.04 4.47 -11.10
N MET A 55 -9.27 4.97 -11.25
CA MET A 55 -10.48 4.22 -10.87
C MET A 55 -10.68 2.98 -11.76
N ALA A 56 -10.46 3.10 -13.07
CA ALA A 56 -10.52 1.97 -13.99
C ALA A 56 -9.43 0.92 -13.69
N GLY A 57 -8.21 1.37 -13.40
CA GLY A 57 -7.11 0.51 -12.96
C GLY A 57 -7.40 -0.21 -11.66
N ALA A 58 -7.90 0.52 -10.64
CA ALA A 58 -8.28 -0.07 -9.35
C ALA A 58 -9.38 -1.13 -9.48
N ALA A 59 -10.38 -0.90 -10.35
CA ALA A 59 -11.47 -1.84 -10.59
C ALA A 59 -11.01 -3.15 -11.29
N THR A 60 -9.89 -3.10 -12.03
CA THR A 60 -9.38 -4.23 -12.83
C THR A 60 -8.11 -4.88 -12.25
N GLY A 61 -7.40 -4.19 -11.35
CA GLY A 61 -6.08 -4.52 -10.82
C GLY A 61 -6.00 -5.66 -9.80
N THR A 62 -6.89 -6.65 -9.86
CA THR A 62 -6.96 -7.74 -8.87
C THR A 62 -5.73 -8.65 -8.87
N LEU A 63 -5.02 -8.75 -10.00
CA LEU A 63 -3.80 -9.56 -10.11
C LEU A 63 -2.66 -9.02 -9.25
N VAL A 64 -2.47 -7.69 -9.25
CA VAL A 64 -1.42 -7.04 -8.46
C VAL A 64 -1.74 -7.12 -6.97
N ALA A 65 -3.02 -6.91 -6.61
CA ALA A 65 -3.47 -7.10 -5.22
C ALA A 65 -3.19 -8.52 -4.68
N LYS A 66 -3.29 -9.55 -5.54
CA LYS A 66 -2.97 -10.93 -5.17
C LYS A 66 -1.47 -11.21 -5.02
N THR A 67 -0.59 -10.36 -5.54
CA THR A 67 0.86 -10.59 -5.54
C THR A 67 1.64 -9.73 -4.55
N ILE A 68 1.17 -8.53 -4.21
CA ILE A 68 1.90 -7.52 -3.39
C ILE A 68 2.39 -7.99 -2.01
N GLY A 69 1.90 -9.12 -1.49
CA GLY A 69 2.40 -9.70 -0.23
C GLY A 69 2.50 -11.22 -0.25
N LYS A 70 2.40 -11.84 -1.42
CA LYS A 70 2.26 -13.29 -1.52
C LYS A 70 3.59 -13.98 -1.25
N GLY A 71 3.59 -14.89 -0.28
CA GLY A 71 4.75 -15.74 0.02
C GLY A 71 5.90 -15.02 0.71
N ILE A 72 5.71 -13.77 1.16
CA ILE A 72 6.75 -13.00 1.86
C ILE A 72 6.95 -13.52 3.29
N LEU A 73 5.86 -13.94 3.93
CA LEU A 73 5.86 -14.55 5.26
C LEU A 73 5.43 -16.01 5.17
N VAL A 74 5.97 -16.83 6.08
CA VAL A 74 5.45 -18.18 6.32
C VAL A 74 3.98 -18.10 6.80
N PRO A 75 3.08 -19.00 6.35
CA PRO A 75 1.64 -18.88 6.56
C PRO A 75 1.23 -18.71 8.03
N GLU A 76 1.98 -19.29 8.96
CA GLU A 76 1.71 -19.29 10.39
C GLU A 76 1.82 -17.89 11.02
N VAL A 77 2.52 -16.97 10.36
CA VAL A 77 2.79 -15.61 10.85
C VAL A 77 1.88 -14.57 10.17
N ILE A 78 1.11 -14.98 9.17
CA ILE A 78 0.13 -14.12 8.49
C ILE A 78 -1.14 -14.07 9.35
N THR A 79 -1.24 -13.02 10.17
CA THR A 79 -2.34 -12.80 11.10
C THR A 79 -2.93 -11.41 10.90
N TYR A 80 -4.12 -11.16 11.46
CA TYR A 80 -4.71 -9.81 11.43
C TYR A 80 -3.76 -8.76 12.03
N LEU A 81 -3.02 -9.10 13.09
CA LEU A 81 -2.09 -8.18 13.74
C LEU A 81 -0.90 -7.82 12.85
N THR A 82 -0.31 -8.79 12.14
CA THR A 82 0.83 -8.53 11.26
C THR A 82 0.43 -7.67 10.05
N VAL A 83 -0.78 -7.89 9.50
CA VAL A 83 -1.34 -7.04 8.44
C VAL A 83 -1.65 -5.62 8.94
N ILE A 84 -2.27 -5.49 10.12
CA ILE A 84 -2.56 -4.18 10.72
C ILE A 84 -1.26 -3.40 10.96
N ALA A 85 -0.24 -4.04 11.52
CA ALA A 85 1.07 -3.42 11.77
C ALA A 85 1.72 -2.94 10.46
N ALA A 86 1.67 -3.75 9.40
CA ALA A 86 2.19 -3.39 8.08
C ALA A 86 1.45 -2.17 7.51
N LEU A 87 0.11 -2.16 7.57
CA LEU A 87 -0.72 -1.05 7.09
C LEU A 87 -0.44 0.25 7.85
N ILE A 88 -0.40 0.20 9.18
CA ILE A 88 -0.10 1.38 10.01
C ILE A 88 1.28 1.93 9.67
N SER A 89 2.29 1.06 9.57
CA SER A 89 3.66 1.44 9.24
C SER A 89 3.72 2.20 7.90
N ILE A 90 3.13 1.65 6.84
CA ILE A 90 3.19 2.28 5.52
C ILE A 90 2.30 3.52 5.41
N ILE A 91 1.18 3.60 6.13
CA ILE A 91 0.34 4.80 6.17
C ILE A 91 1.09 5.95 6.83
N ILE A 92 1.74 5.70 7.97
CA ILE A 92 2.54 6.71 8.66
C ILE A 92 3.68 7.16 7.77
N TRP A 93 4.49 6.22 7.27
CA TRP A 93 5.64 6.55 6.44
C TRP A 93 5.24 7.23 5.13
N GLY A 94 4.22 6.72 4.45
CA GLY A 94 3.71 7.29 3.21
C GLY A 94 3.15 8.71 3.38
N THR A 95 2.47 8.97 4.49
CA THR A 95 1.96 10.30 4.81
C THR A 95 3.10 11.29 5.06
N LEU A 96 4.11 10.88 5.83
CA LEU A 96 5.29 11.70 6.11
C LEU A 96 6.09 11.98 4.83
N ALA A 97 6.34 10.96 4.00
CA ALA A 97 7.04 11.12 2.74
C ALA A 97 6.28 12.05 1.78
N THR A 98 4.96 11.87 1.67
CA THR A 98 4.09 12.75 0.87
C THR A 98 4.11 14.19 1.37
N TYR A 99 4.06 14.39 2.69
CA TYR A 99 4.13 15.72 3.31
C TYR A 99 5.44 16.45 2.96
N TRP A 100 6.56 15.72 2.88
CA TRP A 100 7.85 16.25 2.45
C TRP A 100 8.06 16.25 0.93
N GLY A 101 7.06 15.86 0.14
CA GLY A 101 7.16 15.79 -1.32
C GLY A 101 8.15 14.75 -1.83
N LEU A 102 8.45 13.72 -1.03
CA LEU A 102 9.36 12.63 -1.39
C LEU A 102 8.59 11.54 -2.16
N PRO A 103 8.89 11.31 -3.45
CA PRO A 103 8.28 10.22 -4.18
C PRO A 103 8.85 8.88 -3.71
N ILE A 104 8.03 8.07 -3.02
CA ILE A 104 8.44 6.75 -2.53
C ILE A 104 7.61 5.63 -3.14
N SER A 105 8.09 4.38 -3.06
CA SER A 105 7.29 3.21 -3.46
C SER A 105 6.50 2.68 -2.27
N LEU A 106 5.19 2.88 -2.28
CA LEU A 106 4.33 2.37 -1.21
C LEU A 106 4.21 0.84 -1.19
N HIS A 107 4.33 0.18 -2.34
CA HIS A 107 4.37 -1.28 -2.42
C HIS A 107 5.58 -1.86 -1.68
N HIS A 108 6.78 -1.34 -1.94
CA HIS A 108 7.99 -1.75 -1.23
C HIS A 108 7.91 -1.43 0.26
N GLY A 109 7.37 -0.25 0.62
CA GLY A 109 7.20 0.12 2.02
C GLY A 109 6.20 -0.78 2.76
N PHE A 110 5.11 -1.19 2.11
CA PHE A 110 4.16 -2.16 2.68
C PHE A 110 4.82 -3.53 2.87
N ILE A 111 5.56 -4.02 1.86
CA ILE A 111 6.30 -5.29 1.93
C ILE A 111 7.32 -5.27 3.07
N ALA A 112 8.09 -4.18 3.20
CA ALA A 112 9.06 -4.01 4.28
C ALA A 112 8.38 -3.95 5.65
N GLY A 113 7.24 -3.25 5.77
CA GLY A 113 6.43 -3.22 6.99
C GLY A 113 5.88 -4.60 7.37
N LEU A 114 5.44 -5.38 6.39
CA LEU A 114 4.96 -6.74 6.59
C LEU A 114 6.08 -7.69 7.03
N ALA A 115 7.24 -7.62 6.38
CA ALA A 115 8.42 -8.38 6.79
C ALA A 115 8.87 -8.03 8.21
N ALA A 116 8.93 -6.74 8.55
CA ALA A 116 9.26 -6.28 9.90
C ALA A 116 8.26 -6.77 10.95
N ALA A 117 6.96 -6.73 10.65
CA ALA A 117 5.92 -7.27 11.54
C ALA A 117 6.08 -8.79 11.75
N GLY A 118 6.35 -9.55 10.69
CA GLY A 118 6.60 -10.98 10.79
C GLY A 118 7.86 -11.32 11.60
N MET A 119 8.94 -10.56 11.41
CA MET A 119 10.17 -10.69 12.19
C MET A 119 9.95 -10.37 13.68
N ALA A 120 9.12 -9.38 14.00
CA ALA A 120 8.78 -9.05 15.38
C ALA A 120 8.01 -10.17 16.08
N VAL A 121 7.22 -10.96 15.35
CA VAL A 121 6.41 -12.06 15.90
C VAL A 121 7.20 -13.36 16.03
N ALA A 122 7.97 -13.73 15.02
CA ALA A 122 8.56 -15.07 14.91
C ALA A 122 10.06 -15.07 14.50
N GLY A 123 10.71 -13.90 14.50
CA GLY A 123 12.11 -13.74 14.14
C GLY A 123 12.37 -13.76 12.62
N SER A 124 13.63 -13.62 12.22
CA SER A 124 14.05 -13.51 10.81
C SER A 124 13.67 -14.72 9.94
N LYS A 125 13.44 -15.88 10.55
CA LYS A 125 13.02 -17.11 9.85
C LYS A 125 11.57 -17.07 9.38
N ALA A 126 10.77 -16.11 9.87
CA ALA A 126 9.40 -15.91 9.42
C ALA A 126 9.31 -15.35 7.99
N VAL A 127 10.38 -14.71 7.53
CA VAL A 127 10.48 -14.07 6.22
C VAL A 127 11.09 -15.06 5.22
N VAL A 128 10.42 -15.22 4.08
CA VAL A 128 10.93 -16.04 2.97
C VAL A 128 11.81 -15.16 2.09
N TRP A 129 13.10 -15.09 2.42
CA TRP A 129 14.04 -14.17 1.79
C TRP A 129 14.20 -14.39 0.27
N ASP A 130 14.05 -15.61 -0.22
CA ASP A 130 14.10 -15.92 -1.65
C ASP A 130 12.99 -15.22 -2.46
N VAL A 131 11.88 -14.84 -1.80
CA VAL A 131 10.78 -14.10 -2.42
C VAL A 131 11.00 -12.59 -2.36
N MET A 132 11.87 -12.10 -1.47
CA MET A 132 12.14 -10.66 -1.25
C MET A 132 13.29 -10.11 -2.11
N GLN A 133 13.39 -10.54 -3.37
CA GLN A 133 14.38 -10.04 -4.33
C GLN A 133 13.93 -8.76 -5.05
#